data_AF-A0A960AGT1-F1
#
_entry.id   AF-A0A960AGT1-F1
#
_cell.length_a   1.000
_cell.length_b   1.000
_cell.length_c   1.000
_cell.angle_alpha   90.00
_cell.angle_beta   90.00
_cell.angle_gamma   90.00
#
_symmetry.space_group_name_H-M   'P 1'
#
loop_
_entity.id
_entity.type
_entity.pdbx_description
1 polymer ?
#
loop_
_entity_poly.entity_id
_entity_poly.type
_entity_poly.pdbx_seq_one_letter_code
_entity_poly.pdbx_strand_id
1 'polypeptide(L)'
;DPWSAMKTGFVFAIGLGLMYVIAAALLYLFASAAGVFDSFNSTFSELTGNEGPLAFTLVGVLTVSLVFAVVEVVVTTLLFAVIAMLYNASASVTGGVSVKLGED
;
A
#
# COMPACT_ATOMS: atom_id res chain seq x y z
N ASP A 1 -12.50 -16.35 -13.53
CA ASP A 1 -12.84 -16.87 -12.19
C ASP A 1 -12.19 -16.07 -11.06
N PRO A 2 -12.84 -15.95 -9.89
CA PRO A 2 -12.31 -15.22 -8.74
C PRO A 2 -10.90 -15.66 -8.32
N TRP A 3 -10.63 -16.97 -8.33
CA TRP A 3 -9.31 -17.52 -8.03
C TRP A 3 -8.22 -17.03 -9.00
N SER A 4 -8.54 -16.96 -10.30
CA SER A 4 -7.59 -16.45 -11.30
C SER A 4 -7.35 -14.95 -11.13
N ALA A 5 -8.39 -14.18 -10.82
CA ALA A 5 -8.28 -12.75 -10.59
C ALA A 5 -7.42 -12.43 -9.35
N MET A 6 -7.53 -13.22 -8.28
CA MET A 6 -6.67 -13.10 -7.10
C MET A 6 -5.20 -13.28 -7.40
N LYS A 7 -4.83 -14.24 -8.26
CA LYS A 7 -3.42 -14.47 -8.64
C LYS A 7 -2.81 -13.27 -9.36
N THR A 8 -3.54 -12.72 -10.33
CA THR A 8 -3.11 -11.51 -11.04
C THR A 8 -3.08 -10.30 -10.10
N GLY A 9 -4.13 -10.14 -9.28
CA GLY A 9 -4.23 -9.08 -8.28
C GLY A 9 -3.11 -9.11 -7.25
N PHE A 10 -2.67 -10.30 -6.81
CA PHE A 10 -1.58 -10.47 -5.86
C PHE A 10 -0.26 -9.90 -6.38
N VAL A 11 0.06 -10.13 -7.66
CA VAL A 11 1.29 -9.58 -8.28
C VAL A 11 1.23 -8.05 -8.35
N PHE A 12 0.07 -7.50 -8.74
CA PHE A 12 -0.14 -6.05 -8.73
C PHE A 12 -0.03 -5.46 -7.32
N ALA A 13 -0.64 -6.11 -6.33
CA ALA A 13 -0.65 -5.67 -4.96
C ALA A 13 0.77 -5.64 -4.36
N ILE A 14 1.62 -6.63 -4.64
CA ILE A 14 3.04 -6.59 -4.23
C ILE A 14 3.75 -5.38 -4.84
N GLY A 15 3.50 -5.08 -6.12
CA GLY A 15 4.07 -3.91 -6.78
C GLY A 15 3.68 -2.60 -6.11
N LEU A 16 2.40 -2.45 -5.76
CA LEU A 16 1.88 -1.28 -5.03
C LEU A 16 2.47 -1.19 -3.62
N GLY A 17 2.54 -2.31 -2.89
CA GLY A 17 3.13 -2.36 -1.55
C GLY A 17 4.60 -1.97 -1.54
N LEU A 18 5.39 -2.42 -2.53
CA LEU A 18 6.80 -2.02 -2.66
C LEU A 18 6.93 -0.53 -3.01
N MET A 19 6.12 -0.03 -3.93
CA MET A 19 6.08 1.40 -4.26
C MET A 19 5.78 2.25 -3.01
N TYR A 20 4.82 1.80 -2.20
CA TYR A 20 4.44 2.46 -0.95
C TYR A 20 5.59 2.51 0.06
N VAL A 21 6.31 1.41 0.27
CA VAL A 21 7.49 1.39 1.17
C VAL A 21 8.59 2.31 0.68
N ILE A 22 8.87 2.33 -0.63
CA ILE A 22 9.87 3.24 -1.22
C ILE A 22 9.44 4.70 -1.01
N ALA A 23 8.15 5.01 -1.22
CA ALA A 23 7.63 6.35 -0.98
C ALA A 23 7.78 6.78 0.49
N ALA A 24 7.50 5.88 1.45
CA ALA A 24 7.70 6.15 2.87
C ALA A 24 9.17 6.42 3.21
N ALA A 25 10.10 5.66 2.62
CA ALA A 25 11.53 5.88 2.79
C ALA A 25 11.96 7.25 2.26
N LEU A 26 11.50 7.62 1.06
CA LEU A 26 11.81 8.92 0.46
C LEU A 26 11.24 10.07 1.30
N LEU A 27 9.99 9.96 1.76
CA LEU A 27 9.38 10.96 2.65
C LEU A 27 10.19 11.15 3.93
N TYR A 28 10.66 10.06 4.53
CA TYR A 28 11.53 10.16 5.71
C TYR A 28 12.84 10.91 5.41
N LEU A 29 13.49 10.58 4.29
CA LEU A 29 14.75 11.23 3.90
C LEU A 29 14.56 12.73 3.66
N PHE A 30 13.51 13.12 2.95
CA PHE A 30 13.19 14.54 2.74
C PHE A 30 12.83 15.26 4.04
N ALA A 31 12.02 14.64 4.91
CA ALA A 31 11.66 15.22 6.20
C ALA A 31 12.88 15.39 7.11
N SER A 32 13.80 14.41 7.12
CA SER A 32 15.05 14.49 7.86
C SER A 32 15.96 15.58 7.32
N ALA A 33 16.13 15.67 6.00
CA ALA A 33 16.95 16.72 5.37
C ALA A 33 16.38 18.13 5.58
N ALA A 34 15.05 18.25 5.71
CA ALA A 34 14.37 19.51 5.98
C ALA A 34 14.33 19.88 7.48
N GLY A 35 14.87 19.06 8.39
CA GLY A 35 14.87 19.34 9.83
C GLY A 35 13.49 19.26 10.50
N VAL A 36 12.54 18.54 9.89
CA VAL A 36 11.16 18.43 10.40
C VAL A 36 11.13 17.78 11.78
N PHE A 37 11.91 16.72 11.99
CA PHE A 37 11.96 16.00 13.27
C PHE A 37 12.56 16.83 14.40
N ASP A 38 13.52 17.70 14.09
CA ASP A 38 14.12 18.61 15.08
C ASP A 38 13.10 19.65 15.55
N SER A 39 12.36 20.24 14.59
CA SER A 39 11.28 21.18 14.88
C SER A 39 10.17 20.53 15.72
N PHE A 40 9.78 19.31 15.37
CA PHE A 40 8.80 18.54 16.14
C PHE A 40 9.27 18.28 17.57
N ASN A 41 10.51 17.86 17.76
CA ASN A 41 11.07 17.58 19.07
C ASN A 41 11.22 18.85 19.93
N SER A 42 11.53 20.01 19.34
CA SER A 42 11.53 21.30 20.04
C SER A 42 10.13 21.62 20.60
N THR A 43 9.10 21.56 19.76
CA THR A 43 7.71 21.82 20.19
C THR A 43 7.23 20.79 21.21
N PHE A 44 7.58 19.51 21.04
CA PHE A 44 7.20 18.47 21.98
C PHE A 44 7.82 18.72 23.36
N SER A 45 9.10 19.07 23.40
CA SER A 45 9.83 19.37 24.65
C SER A 45 9.27 20.58 25.39
N GLU A 46 8.82 21.61 24.67
CA GLU A 46 8.15 22.79 25.25
C GLU A 46 6.83 22.43 25.95
N LEU A 47 6.10 21.44 25.42
CA LEU A 47 4.80 21.02 25.96
C LEU A 47 4.91 20.02 27.11
N THR A 48 5.88 19.11 27.07
CA THR A 48 6.02 18.02 28.05
C THR A 48 6.97 18.36 29.20
N GLY A 49 7.60 19.53 29.19
CA GLY A 49 8.54 19.91 30.25
C GLY A 49 9.83 19.09 30.20
N ASN A 50 10.33 18.83 28.99
CA ASN A 50 11.62 18.19 28.74
C ASN A 50 11.66 16.67 29.00
N GLU A 51 10.53 15.96 28.83
CA GLU A 51 10.57 14.53 28.54
C GLU A 51 11.27 14.35 27.18
N GLY A 52 12.33 13.55 27.14
CA GLY A 52 13.31 13.52 26.04
C GLY A 52 12.73 13.35 24.62
N PRO A 53 13.54 13.63 23.59
CA PRO A 53 13.07 13.69 22.20
C PRO A 53 12.50 12.36 21.71
N LEU A 54 11.46 12.43 20.88
CA LEU A 54 10.98 11.26 20.15
C LEU A 54 11.95 10.92 19.03
N ALA A 55 12.41 9.67 19.00
CA ALA A 55 13.35 9.18 18.00
C ALA A 55 12.61 8.65 16.76
N PHE A 56 12.52 9.47 15.72
CA PHE A 56 12.06 9.05 14.40
C PHE A 56 13.22 8.43 13.63
N THR A 57 13.33 7.09 13.65
CA THR A 57 14.40 6.38 12.93
C THR A 57 13.91 5.86 11.57
N LEU A 58 14.81 5.86 10.58
CA LEU A 58 14.52 5.27 9.26
C LEU A 58 14.05 3.81 9.40
N VAL A 59 14.70 3.05 10.28
CA VAL A 59 14.34 1.64 10.54
C VAL A 59 12.92 1.54 11.08
N GLY A 60 12.52 2.42 12.00
CA GLY A 60 11.15 2.48 12.52
C GLY A 60 10.13 2.76 11.42
N VAL A 61 10.38 3.75 10.57
CA VAL A 61 9.49 4.11 9.45
C VAL A 61 9.38 2.97 8.44
N LEU A 62 10.51 2.36 8.06
CA LEU A 62 10.51 1.21 7.14
C LEU A 62 9.74 0.03 7.72
N THR A 63 9.94 -0.28 9.01
CA THR A 63 9.26 -1.39 9.68
C THR A 63 7.74 -1.18 9.71
N VAL A 64 7.29 0.01 10.10
CA VAL A 64 5.86 0.35 10.09
C VAL A 64 5.31 0.30 8.67
N SER A 65 5.98 0.92 7.70
CA SER A 65 5.52 0.93 6.30
C SER A 65 5.41 -0.49 5.71
N LEU A 66 6.31 -1.40 6.08
CA LEU A 66 6.27 -2.79 5.64
C LEU A 66 5.05 -3.53 6.19
N VAL A 67 4.70 -3.31 7.46
CA VAL A 67 3.49 -3.90 8.06
C VAL A 67 2.24 -3.41 7.31
N PHE A 68 2.16 -2.11 7.04
CA PHE A 68 1.04 -1.55 6.26
C PHE A 68 1.01 -2.08 4.82
N ALA A 69 2.17 -2.25 4.18
CA ALA A 69 2.25 -2.84 2.85
C ALA A 69 1.73 -4.29 2.82
N VAL A 70 2.03 -5.10 3.84
CA VAL A 70 1.50 -6.47 3.94
C VAL A 70 -0.02 -6.46 4.05
N VAL A 71 -0.59 -5.55 4.86
CA VAL A 71 -2.04 -5.42 4.99
C VAL A 71 -2.68 -4.98 3.67
N GLU A 72 -2.09 -3.98 3.00
CA GLU A 72 -2.52 -3.52 1.69
C GLU A 72 -2.52 -4.66 0.67
N VAL A 73 -1.45 -5.45 0.60
CA VAL A 73 -1.35 -6.61 -0.31
C VAL A 73 -2.51 -7.58 -0.11
N VAL A 74 -2.83 -7.90 1.13
CA VAL A 74 -3.94 -8.82 1.47
C VAL A 74 -5.27 -8.21 1.03
N VAL A 75 -5.54 -6.96 1.40
CA VAL A 75 -6.80 -6.27 1.10
C VAL A 75 -7.01 -6.13 -0.41
N THR A 76 -6.00 -5.65 -1.14
CA THR A 76 -6.06 -5.48 -2.59
C THR A 76 -6.27 -6.82 -3.30
N THR A 77 -5.60 -7.89 -2.85
CA THR A 77 -5.79 -9.23 -3.43
C THR A 77 -7.22 -9.74 -3.25
N LEU A 78 -7.81 -9.54 -2.07
CA LEU A 78 -9.20 -9.91 -1.81
C LEU A 78 -10.18 -9.05 -2.62
N LEU A 79 -9.88 -7.76 -2.80
CA LEU A 79 -10.69 -6.87 -3.62
C LEU A 79 -10.77 -7.34 -5.08
N PHE A 80 -9.69 -7.87 -5.65
CA PHE A 80 -9.72 -8.47 -6.99
C PHE A 80 -10.68 -9.66 -7.09
N ALA A 81 -10.82 -10.46 -6.03
CA ALA A 81 -11.81 -11.54 -5.99
C ALA A 81 -13.24 -10.99 -6.07
N VAL A 82 -13.52 -9.93 -5.30
CA VAL A 82 -14.83 -9.27 -5.28
C VAL A 82 -15.14 -8.67 -6.64
N ILE A 83 -14.18 -7.95 -7.25
CA ILE A 83 -14.34 -7.37 -8.59
C ILE A 83 -14.67 -8.46 -9.63
N ALA A 84 -14.01 -9.62 -9.56
CA ALA A 84 -14.29 -10.73 -10.46
C ALA A 84 -15.70 -11.30 -10.26
N MET A 85 -16.18 -11.42 -9.02
CA MET A 85 -17.55 -11.86 -8.74
C MET A 85 -18.58 -10.87 -9.29
N LEU A 86 -18.35 -9.56 -9.10
CA LEU A 86 -19.23 -8.50 -9.62
C LEU A 86 -19.26 -8.48 -11.15
N TYR A 87 -18.10 -8.64 -11.79
CA TYR A 87 -18.02 -8.75 -13.25
C TYR A 87 -18.80 -9.95 -13.75
N ASN A 88 -18.62 -11.12 -13.12
CA ASN A 88 -19.33 -12.34 -13.50
C ASN A 88 -20.85 -12.19 -13.35
N ALA A 89 -21.32 -11.56 -12.27
CA ALA A 89 -22.73 -11.27 -12.05
C ALA A 89 -23.31 -10.27 -13.07
N SER A 90 -22.52 -9.30 -13.51
CA SER A 90 -22.94 -8.33 -14.53
C SER A 90 -22.97 -8.96 -15.93
N ALA A 91 -21.95 -9.76 -16.26
CA ALA A 91 -21.79 -10.41 -17.55
C ALA A 91 -22.89 -11.45 -17.83
N SER A 92 -23.43 -12.10 -16.80
CA SER A 92 -24.56 -13.02 -16.97
C SER A 92 -25.84 -12.32 -17.44
N VAL A 93 -25.97 -11.01 -17.18
CA VAL A 93 -27.12 -10.19 -17.61
C VAL A 93 -26.84 -9.51 -18.96
N THR A 94 -25.62 -9.02 -19.20
CA THR A 94 -25.27 -8.21 -20.38
C THR A 94 -24.65 -9.01 -21.54
N GLY A 95 -24.38 -10.30 -21.34
CA GLY A 95 -23.71 -11.17 -22.32
C GLY A 95 -22.18 -11.21 -22.21
N GLY A 96 -21.57 -10.27 -21.45
CA GLY A 96 -20.13 -10.25 -21.17
C GLY A 96 -19.23 -9.96 -22.37
N VAL A 97 -17.91 -10.04 -22.15
CA VAL A 97 -16.91 -9.90 -23.23
C VAL A 97 -16.59 -11.29 -23.78
N SER A 98 -16.83 -11.51 -25.08
CA SER A 98 -16.43 -12.75 -25.77
C SER A 98 -15.26 -12.45 -26.71
N VAL A 99 -14.19 -13.26 -26.59
CA VAL A 99 -13.05 -13.23 -27.50
C VAL A 99 -13.03 -14.54 -28.25
N LYS A 100 -13.15 -14.48 -29.58
CA LYS A 100 -12.90 -15.63 -30.45
C LYS A 100 -11.44 -15.58 -30.87
N LEU A 101 -10.69 -16.62 -30.55
CA LEU A 101 -9.36 -16.83 -31.14
C LEU A 101 -9.59 -17.22 -32.60
N GLY A 102 -9.07 -16.42 -33.54
CA GLY A 102 -8.99 -16.85 -34.93
C GLY A 102 -7.99 -18.00 -35.01
N GLU A 103 -8.42 -19.12 -35.58
CA GLU A 103 -7.52 -20.22 -35.92
C GLU A 103 -6.58 -19.72 -37.02
N ASP A 104 -5.29 -19.60 -36.69
CA ASP A 104 -4.17 -19.75 -37.63
C ASP A 104 -3.13 -20.68 -36.96
#